data_AF-A0A1V3QBC4-F1
#
_entry.id   AF-A0A1V3QBC4-F1
#
_cell.length_a   1.000
_cell.length_b   1.000
_cell.length_c   1.000
_cell.angle_alpha   90.00
_cell.angle_beta   90.00
_cell.angle_gamma   90.00
#
_symmetry.space_group_name_H-M   'P 1'
#
loop_
_entity.id
_entity.type
_entity.pdbx_description
1 polymer ?
#
loop_
_entity_poly.entity_id
_entity_poly.type
_entity_poly.pdbx_seq_one_letter_code
_entity_poly.pdbx_strand_id
1 'polypeptide(L)' 'MDHLSRLTDGAPWFVGWGTLALINAALAQGKNRSGLLWFLLSLLFGPLATLLLVLLPKVRGTLF' A
#
# COMPACT_ATOMS: atom_id res chain seq x y z
N MET A 1 -30.99 6.59 14.08
CA MET A 1 -29.52 6.53 14.25
C MET A 1 -28.90 6.43 12.85
N ASP A 2 -29.22 7.40 11.98
CA ASP A 2 -29.20 7.19 10.52
C ASP A 2 -28.27 8.18 9.79
N HIS A 3 -27.59 9.05 10.56
CA HIS A 3 -26.71 10.09 10.04
C HIS A 3 -25.28 9.58 9.76
N LEU A 4 -24.84 8.53 10.46
CA LEU A 4 -23.51 7.94 10.29
C LEU A 4 -23.42 7.04 9.06
N SER A 5 -24.52 6.38 8.68
CA SER A 5 -24.58 5.44 7.55
C SER A 5 -24.21 6.11 6.21
N ARG A 6 -24.62 7.36 6.01
CA ARG A 6 -24.36 8.13 4.77
C ARG A 6 -22.89 8.39 4.49
N LEU A 7 -22.03 8.39 5.52
CA LEU A 7 -20.58 8.57 5.35
C LEU A 7 -19.91 7.26 4.92
N THR A 8 -20.53 6.12 5.24
CA THR A 8 -19.99 4.78 5.02
C THR A 8 -20.41 4.20 3.66
N ASP A 9 -21.46 4.74 3.05
CA ASP A 9 -22.02 4.20 1.79
C ASP A 9 -21.15 4.46 0.54
N GLY A 10 -20.28 5.47 0.56
CA GLY A 10 -19.56 5.94 -0.65
C GLY A 10 -18.04 5.75 -0.68
N ALA A 11 -17.37 5.64 0.47
CA ALA A 11 -15.91 5.66 0.57
C ALA A 11 -15.16 4.39 1.02
N PRO A 12 -15.79 3.24 1.37
CA PRO A 12 -15.06 2.12 1.99
C PRO A 12 -14.02 1.51 1.03
N TRP A 13 -14.30 1.51 -0.27
CA TRP A 13 -13.34 1.07 -1.29
C TRP A 13 -12.11 1.98 -1.38
N PHE A 14 -12.31 3.29 -1.42
CA PHE A 14 -11.20 4.26 -1.49
C PHE A 14 -10.34 4.25 -0.23
N VAL A 15 -10.96 4.15 0.94
CA VAL A 15 -10.25 4.02 2.23
C VAL A 15 -9.49 2.71 2.29
N GLY A 16 -10.10 1.60 1.85
CA GLY A 16 -9.43 0.29 1.76
C GLY A 16 -8.23 0.31 0.83
N TRP A 17 -8.34 0.96 -0.33
CA TRP A 17 -7.28 1.09 -1.31
C TRP A 17 -6.11 1.97 -0.81
N GLY A 18 -6.42 3.13 -0.20
CA GLY A 18 -5.41 4.01 0.39
C GLY A 18 -4.68 3.35 1.56
N THR A 19 -5.42 2.63 2.41
CA THR A 19 -4.83 1.85 3.51
C THR A 19 -3.90 0.76 2.97
N LEU A 20 -4.32 0.02 1.94
CA LEU A 20 -3.49 -0.99 1.27
C LEU A 20 -2.21 -0.37 0.67
N ALA A 21 -2.30 0.82 0.08
CA ALA A 21 -1.14 1.54 -0.44
C ALA A 21 -0.13 1.92 0.66
N LEU A 22 -0.62 2.35 1.83
CA LEU A 22 0.24 2.63 2.99
C LEU A 22 0.92 1.37 3.53
N ILE A 23 0.19 0.25 3.63
CA ILE A 23 0.76 -1.04 4.06
C ILE A 23 1.85 -1.51 3.09
N ASN A 24 1.62 -1.40 1.78
CA ASN A 24 2.63 -1.74 0.77
C ASN A 24 3.87 -0.84 0.86
N ALA A 25 3.70 0.44 1.19
CA ALA A 25 4.82 1.36 1.41
C ALA A 25 5.69 0.93 2.61
N ALA A 26 5.06 0.52 3.72
CA ALA A 26 5.76 0.01 4.90
C ALA A 26 6.46 -1.34 4.61
N LEU A 27 5.80 -2.26 3.91
CA LEU A 27 6.39 -3.52 3.45
C LEU A 27 7.62 -3.29 2.56
N ALA A 28 7.57 -2.29 1.69
CA ALA A 28 8.69 -1.96 0.81
C ALA A 28 9.90 -1.46 1.57
N GLN A 29 9.70 -0.59 2.57
CA GLN A 29 10.78 -0.12 3.45
C GLN A 29 11.44 -1.29 4.18
N GLY A 30 10.64 -2.23 4.71
CA GLY A 30 11.14 -3.47 5.32
C GLY A 30 12.00 -4.33 4.39
N LYS A 31 11.84 -4.17 3.07
CA LYS A 31 12.63 -4.86 2.03
C LYS A 31 13.77 -4.02 1.44
N ASN A 32 14.18 -2.93 2.11
CA ASN A 32 15.20 -1.97 1.66
C ASN A 32 14.84 -1.33 0.30
N ARG A 33 13.55 -1.07 0.06
CA ARG A 33 13.06 -0.36 -1.14
C ARG A 33 12.40 0.95 -0.74
N SER A 34 12.30 1.88 -1.70
CA SER A 34 11.64 3.18 -1.46
C SER A 34 10.15 3.01 -1.15
N GLY A 35 9.75 3.29 0.09
CA GLY A 35 8.35 3.23 0.50
C GLY A 35 7.44 4.17 -0.30
N LEU A 36 7.91 5.38 -0.61
CA LEU A 36 7.14 6.37 -1.38
C LEU A 36 6.86 5.89 -2.82
N LEU A 37 7.85 5.26 -3.45
CA LEU A 37 7.69 4.74 -4.81
C LEU A 37 6.66 3.59 -4.82
N TRP A 38 6.71 2.71 -3.82
CA TRP A 38 5.73 1.63 -3.68
C TRP A 38 4.35 2.10 -3.20
N PHE A 39 4.26 3.20 -2.45
CA PHE A 39 3.00 3.87 -2.14
C PHE A 39 2.30 4.36 -3.42
N LEU A 40 3.02 5.12 -4.26
CA LEU A 40 2.48 5.65 -5.52
C LEU A 40 2.12 4.54 -6.50
N LEU A 41 2.96 3.50 -6.61
CA LEU A 41 2.64 2.31 -7.39
C LEU A 41 1.38 1.61 -6.88
N SER A 42 1.20 1.51 -5.57
CA SER A 42 0.01 0.89 -4.98
C SER A 42 -1.24 1.76 -5.11
N LEU A 43 -1.10 3.08 -5.15
CA LEU A 43 -2.22 3.98 -5.41
C LEU A 43 -2.76 3.80 -6.84
N LEU A 44 -1.88 3.48 -7.81
CA LEU A 44 -2.26 3.26 -9.21
C LEU A 44 -2.67 1.81 -9.51
N PHE A 45 -1.91 0.83 -9.01
CA PHE A 45 -2.07 -0.59 -9.34
C PHE A 45 -2.71 -1.43 -8.22
N GLY A 46 -2.85 -0.87 -7.02
CA GLY A 46 -3.54 -1.51 -5.90
C GLY A 46 -2.91 -2.84 -5.47
N PRO A 47 -3.71 -3.90 -5.30
CA PRO A 47 -3.23 -5.22 -4.90
C PRO A 47 -2.17 -5.84 -5.83
N LEU A 48 -2.12 -5.44 -7.11
CA LEU A 48 -1.09 -5.92 -8.04
C LEU A 48 0.32 -5.45 -7.62
N ALA A 49 0.42 -4.24 -7.06
CA ALA A 49 1.68 -3.76 -6.48
C ALA A 49 2.09 -4.61 -5.27
N THR A 50 1.13 -5.10 -4.47
CA THR A 50 1.43 -6.03 -3.35
C THR A 50 2.03 -7.34 -3.86
N LEU A 51 1.43 -7.94 -4.89
CA LEU A 51 1.93 -9.21 -5.45
C LEU A 51 3.36 -9.07 -5.97
N LEU A 52 3.65 -8.01 -6.74
CA LEU A 52 5.00 -7.72 -7.21
C LEU A 52 5.95 -7.50 -6.02
N LEU A 53 5.54 -6.70 -5.04
CA LEU A 53 6.36 -6.38 -3.88
C LEU A 53 6.73 -7.62 -3.08
N VAL A 54 5.77 -8.54 -2.85
CA VAL A 54 5.96 -9.76 -2.07
C VAL A 54 6.91 -10.72 -2.78
N LEU A 55 6.72 -10.93 -4.09
CA LEU A 55 7.53 -11.86 -4.89
C LEU A 55 8.98 -11.39 -5.08
N LEU A 56 9.23 -10.09 -5.08
CA LEU A 56 10.59 -9.54 -5.25
C LEU A 56 11.48 -9.90 -4.04
N PRO A 57 12.71 -10.43 -4.21
CA PRO A 57 13.60 -10.72 -3.08
C PRO A 57 13.99 -9.44 -2.31
N LYS A 58 14.34 -9.51 -1.03
CA LYS A 58 14.82 -8.33 -0.28
C LYS A 58 16.09 -7.78 -0.93
N VAL A 59 16.16 -6.46 -1.14
CA VAL A 59 17.37 -5.84 -1.68
C VAL A 59 18.46 -5.93 -0.61
N ARG A 60 19.62 -6.48 -0.96
CA ARG A 60 20.79 -6.46 -0.05
C ARG A 60 21.18 -5.01 0.16
N GLY A 61 21.13 -4.56 1.42
CA GLY A 61 21.78 -3.32 1.78
C GLY A 61 23.28 -3.49 1.58
N THR A 62 23.93 -2.49 0.99
CA THR A 62 25.39 -2.45 0.95
C THR A 62 25.88 -2.25 2.37
N LEU A 63 26.56 -3.25 2.92
CA LEU A 63 27.29 -3.15 4.19
C LEU A 63 28.50 -2.24 3.96
N PHE A 64 28.37 -0.99 4.37
CA PHE A 64 29.47 -0.06 4.61
C PHE A 64 29.24 0.57 5.98
#